data_AF-A0A6P0TJM6-F1
#
_entry.id   AF-A0A6P0TJM6-F1
#
_cell.length_a   1.000
_cell.length_b   1.000
_cell.length_c   1.000
_cell.angle_alpha   90.00
_cell.angle_beta   90.00
_cell.angle_gamma   90.00
#
_symmetry.space_group_name_H-M   'P 1'
#
loop_
_entity.id
_entity.type
_entity.pdbx_description
1 polymer ?
#
loop_
_entity_poly.entity_id
_entity_poly.type
_entity_poly.pdbx_seq_one_letter_code
_entity_poly.pdbx_strand_id
1 'polypeptide(L)'
;MYREFSLFERNMEQVRELASIYQYLEDTIAAPISFDDILRSQVVYSVSAFDKLIHDLVRTGMVDIFMGRRTTTPKYLSEAISLKLYGEINSASVPPKEVIFEQAIFKKLQVVSYQDPSKVAEGLSFIWEERQKWQKIAASMGTTDSLVKTKLKLIVSRRNSIAHEADIDPSSGTKYGISKLDSEDITDFLYQCGAAIFQLVV
;
A
#
# COMPACT_ATOMS: atom_id res chain seq x y z
N MET A 1 -12.10 9.58 -0.58
CA MET A 1 -10.81 9.26 -1.24
C MET A 1 -9.72 10.31 -1.00
N TYR A 2 -10.01 11.62 -1.08
CA TYR A 2 -8.99 12.65 -0.80
C TYR A 2 -8.43 12.59 0.63
N ARG A 3 -9.27 12.29 1.63
CA ARG A 3 -8.82 12.16 3.04
C ARG A 3 -7.82 11.00 3.20
N GLU A 4 -8.08 9.90 2.51
CA GLU A 4 -7.25 8.69 2.49
C GLU A 4 -5.88 9.00 1.87
N PHE A 5 -5.85 9.77 0.78
CA PHE A 5 -4.60 10.20 0.17
C PHE A 5 -3.83 11.19 1.06
N SER A 6 -4.49 12.17 1.68
CA SER A 6 -3.80 13.07 2.62
C SER A 6 -3.22 12.32 3.83
N LEU A 7 -3.82 11.18 4.25
CA LEU A 7 -3.22 10.33 5.27
C LEU A 7 -1.97 9.62 4.75
N PHE A 8 -2.02 9.10 3.52
CA PHE A 8 -0.86 8.52 2.86
C PHE A 8 0.29 9.53 2.75
N GLU A 9 0.03 10.76 2.32
CA GLU A 9 1.04 11.81 2.21
C GLU A 9 1.72 12.09 3.55
N ARG A 10 0.93 12.28 4.62
CA ARG A 10 1.48 12.48 5.98
C ARG A 10 2.31 11.30 6.45
N ASN A 11 1.87 10.06 6.19
CA ASN A 11 2.65 8.88 6.55
C ASN A 11 3.97 8.86 5.78
N MET A 12 3.97 9.19 4.48
CA MET A 12 5.20 9.23 3.67
C MET A 12 6.15 10.35 4.11
N GLU A 13 5.64 11.50 4.53
CA GLU A 13 6.43 12.58 5.15
C GLU A 13 7.11 12.10 6.43
N GLN A 14 6.36 11.49 7.36
CA GLN A 14 6.91 10.93 8.60
C GLN A 14 7.97 9.85 8.33
N VAL A 15 7.77 9.03 7.29
CA VAL A 15 8.75 8.01 6.90
C VAL A 15 10.05 8.63 6.40
N ARG A 16 10.00 9.76 5.68
CA ARG A 16 11.20 10.51 5.25
C ARG A 16 11.98 11.12 6.42
N GLU A 17 11.33 11.38 7.55
CA GLU A 17 12.02 11.86 8.76
C GLU A 17 13.03 10.83 9.29
N LEU A 18 12.83 9.53 9.03
CA LEU A 18 13.77 8.48 9.43
C LEU A 18 15.14 8.62 8.76
N ALA A 19 15.18 9.00 7.48
CA ALA A 19 16.44 9.29 6.77
C ALA A 19 17.18 10.49 7.40
N SER A 20 16.42 11.49 7.88
CA SER A 20 16.98 12.67 8.54
C SER A 20 17.52 12.34 9.93
N ILE A 21 16.82 11.50 10.69
CA ILE A 21 17.28 10.99 11.99
C ILE A 21 18.54 10.14 11.80
N TYR A 22 18.55 9.24 10.82
CA TYR A 22 19.73 8.45 10.45
C TYR A 22 20.93 9.35 10.18
N GLN A 23 20.78 10.35 9.30
CA GLN A 23 21.86 11.27 8.95
C GLN A 23 22.39 12.02 10.17
N TYR A 24 21.50 12.54 11.01
CA TYR A 24 21.89 13.26 12.21
C TYR A 24 22.72 12.38 13.17
N LEU A 25 22.35 11.11 13.32
CA LEU A 25 23.07 10.18 14.20
C LEU A 25 24.44 9.80 13.63
N GLU A 26 24.53 9.51 12.33
CA GLU A 26 25.81 9.29 11.63
C GLU A 26 26.76 10.48 11.78
N ASP A 27 26.25 11.71 11.68
CA ASP A 27 27.07 12.93 11.76
C ASP A 27 27.50 13.27 13.21
N THR A 28 26.68 12.89 14.20
CA THR A 28 26.85 13.36 15.59
C THR A 28 27.53 12.32 16.49
N ILE A 29 27.35 11.02 16.21
CA ILE A 29 27.79 9.95 17.10
C ILE A 29 29.10 9.33 16.57
N ALA A 30 30.22 9.71 17.18
CA ALA A 30 31.52 9.09 16.92
C ALA A 30 31.72 7.78 17.71
N ALA A 31 30.83 6.80 17.50
CA ALA A 31 30.93 5.46 18.08
C ALA A 31 30.79 4.39 16.99
N PRO A 32 31.38 3.19 17.14
CA PRO A 32 31.27 2.11 16.16
C PRO A 32 29.91 1.40 16.27
N ILE A 33 28.83 2.17 16.09
CA ILE A 33 27.43 1.70 16.13
C ILE A 33 26.84 1.99 14.75
N SER A 34 26.18 0.99 14.16
CA SER A 34 25.44 1.17 12.90
C SER A 34 24.03 1.67 13.19
N PHE A 35 23.57 2.64 12.41
CA PHE A 35 22.21 3.17 12.45
C PHE A 35 21.32 2.62 11.31
N ASP A 36 21.80 1.63 10.54
CA ASP A 36 21.12 1.08 9.36
C ASP A 36 19.70 0.58 9.64
N ASP A 37 19.40 0.15 10.87
CA ASP A 37 18.05 -0.31 11.25
C ASP A 37 16.99 0.81 11.20
N ILE A 38 17.42 2.08 11.22
CA ILE A 38 16.55 3.24 10.94
C ILE A 38 16.15 3.25 9.46
N LEU A 39 17.10 3.00 8.56
CA LEU A 39 16.84 2.90 7.12
C LEU A 39 15.99 1.66 6.78
N ARG A 40 16.22 0.54 7.48
CA ARG A 40 15.36 -0.66 7.35
C ARG A 40 13.92 -0.37 7.80
N SER A 41 13.75 0.36 8.90
CA SER A 41 12.44 0.84 9.35
C SER A 41 11.76 1.72 8.31
N GLN A 42 12.52 2.61 7.66
CA GLN A 42 12.00 3.47 6.58
C GLN A 42 11.43 2.66 5.42
N VAL A 43 12.13 1.60 4.98
CA VAL A 43 11.62 0.69 3.94
C VAL A 43 10.32 0.02 4.37
N VAL A 44 10.28 -0.53 5.59
CA VAL A 44 9.09 -1.23 6.12
C VAL A 44 7.89 -0.28 6.22
N TYR A 45 8.09 0.92 6.76
CA TYR A 45 7.01 1.89 6.92
C TYR A 45 6.54 2.50 5.60
N SER A 46 7.43 2.70 4.62
CA SER A 46 7.03 3.10 3.26
C SER A 46 6.08 2.10 2.63
N VAL A 47 6.42 0.80 2.72
CA VAL A 47 5.58 -0.28 2.18
C VAL A 47 4.27 -0.39 2.94
N SER A 48 4.28 -0.21 4.26
CA SER A 48 3.06 -0.19 5.08
C SER A 48 2.13 0.97 4.72
N ALA A 49 2.67 2.17 4.50
CA ALA A 49 1.89 3.33 4.06
C ALA A 49 1.24 3.09 2.69
N PHE A 50 2.00 2.54 1.74
CA PHE A 50 1.48 2.18 0.42
C PHE A 50 0.38 1.12 0.49
N ASP A 51 0.60 0.03 1.23
CA ASP A 51 -0.40 -1.03 1.47
C ASP A 51 -1.71 -0.46 2.04
N LYS A 52 -1.59 0.40 3.06
CA LYS A 52 -2.72 1.06 3.70
C LYS A 52 -3.50 1.95 2.73
N LEU A 53 -2.82 2.70 1.86
CA LEU A 53 -3.47 3.50 0.82
C LEU A 53 -4.35 2.61 -0.06
N ILE A 54 -3.82 1.49 -0.56
CA ILE A 54 -4.59 0.61 -1.45
C ILE A 54 -5.80 0.02 -0.71
N HIS A 55 -5.65 -0.42 0.54
CA HIS A 55 -6.79 -0.84 1.37
C HIS A 55 -7.87 0.24 1.45
N ASP A 56 -7.47 1.47 1.71
CA ASP A 56 -8.39 2.58 1.90
C ASP A 56 -9.11 2.96 0.61
N LEU A 57 -8.40 3.01 -0.53
CA LEU A 57 -9.00 3.28 -1.83
C LEU A 57 -10.02 2.19 -2.19
N VAL A 58 -9.65 0.92 -2.05
CA VAL A 58 -10.55 -0.20 -2.37
C VAL A 58 -11.77 -0.19 -1.46
N ARG A 59 -11.58 -0.07 -0.15
CA ARG A 59 -12.68 -0.02 0.84
C ARG A 59 -13.63 1.14 0.55
N THR A 60 -13.12 2.36 0.45
CA THR A 60 -13.95 3.55 0.19
C THR A 60 -14.65 3.42 -1.16
N GLY A 61 -13.97 2.92 -2.19
CA GLY A 61 -14.58 2.78 -3.51
C GLY A 61 -15.67 1.70 -3.57
N MET A 62 -15.51 0.59 -2.83
CA MET A 62 -16.58 -0.41 -2.70
C MET A 62 -17.81 0.16 -1.97
N VAL A 63 -17.60 0.97 -0.92
CA VAL A 63 -18.70 1.68 -0.23
C VAL A 63 -19.39 2.67 -1.18
N ASP A 64 -18.63 3.43 -1.97
CA ASP A 64 -19.23 4.34 -2.95
C ASP A 64 -20.05 3.61 -4.02
N ILE A 65 -19.61 2.43 -4.47
CA ILE A 65 -20.43 1.57 -5.36
C ILE A 65 -21.70 1.11 -4.65
N PHE A 66 -21.58 0.63 -3.40
CA PHE A 66 -22.73 0.19 -2.60
C PHE A 66 -23.76 1.32 -2.38
N MET A 67 -23.30 2.56 -2.24
CA MET A 67 -24.14 3.75 -2.09
C MET A 67 -24.66 4.31 -3.43
N GLY A 68 -24.30 3.72 -4.57
CA GLY A 68 -24.70 4.18 -5.91
C GLY A 68 -23.99 5.45 -6.38
N ARG A 69 -22.86 5.82 -5.76
CA ARG A 69 -22.05 6.99 -6.14
C ARG A 69 -20.98 6.67 -7.18
N ARG A 70 -20.68 5.39 -7.38
CA ARG A 70 -19.72 4.88 -8.37
C ARG A 70 -20.34 3.72 -9.14
N THR A 71 -19.98 3.59 -10.42
CA THR A 71 -20.39 2.46 -11.26
C THR A 71 -19.80 1.14 -10.77
N THR A 72 -20.60 0.08 -10.78
CA THR A 72 -20.16 -1.27 -10.41
C THR A 72 -19.11 -1.80 -11.38
N THR A 73 -18.16 -2.59 -10.89
CA THR A 73 -17.25 -3.38 -11.73
C THR A 73 -17.64 -4.86 -11.73
N PRO A 74 -17.19 -5.66 -12.72
CA PRO A 74 -17.41 -7.11 -12.71
C PRO A 74 -16.86 -7.80 -11.44
N LYS A 75 -15.70 -7.36 -10.93
CA LYS A 75 -15.11 -7.93 -9.70
C LYS A 75 -15.97 -7.60 -8.48
N TYR A 76 -16.49 -6.37 -8.38
CA TYR A 76 -17.46 -6.00 -7.33
C TYR A 76 -18.72 -6.86 -7.39
N LEU A 77 -19.31 -7.05 -8.58
CA LEU A 77 -20.54 -7.84 -8.74
C LEU A 77 -20.33 -9.33 -8.45
N SER A 78 -19.12 -9.84 -8.69
CA SER A 78 -18.76 -11.22 -8.35
C SER A 78 -18.49 -11.45 -6.86
N GLU A 79 -18.45 -10.38 -6.06
CA GLU A 79 -18.11 -10.45 -4.65
C GLU A 79 -19.23 -11.07 -3.83
N ALA A 80 -18.99 -12.26 -3.30
CA ALA A 80 -19.96 -12.97 -2.48
C ALA A 80 -20.06 -12.36 -1.07
N ILE A 81 -21.30 -12.15 -0.62
CA ILE A 81 -21.65 -11.78 0.76
C ILE A 81 -22.43 -12.93 1.43
N SER A 82 -22.33 -13.03 2.75
CA SER A 82 -23.09 -14.02 3.51
C SER A 82 -24.57 -13.64 3.60
N LEU A 83 -25.46 -14.64 3.69
CA LEU A 83 -26.89 -14.40 3.94
C LEU A 83 -27.15 -13.64 5.25
N LYS A 84 -26.26 -13.85 6.25
CA LYS A 84 -26.27 -13.09 7.50
C LYS A 84 -26.06 -11.60 7.23
N LEU A 85 -25.01 -11.23 6.49
CA LEU A 85 -24.72 -9.83 6.15
C LEU A 85 -25.86 -9.21 5.33
N TYR A 86 -26.43 -9.95 4.39
CA TYR A 86 -27.60 -9.49 3.63
C TYR A 86 -28.80 -9.17 4.53
N GLY A 87 -29.10 -10.04 5.51
CA GLY A 87 -30.15 -9.80 6.50
C GLY A 87 -29.86 -8.60 7.40
N GLU A 88 -28.62 -8.42 7.84
CA GLU A 88 -28.17 -7.26 8.63
C GLU A 88 -28.31 -5.95 7.86
N ILE A 89 -27.93 -5.92 6.58
CA ILE A 89 -28.07 -4.76 5.70
C ILE A 89 -29.55 -4.40 5.47
N ASN A 90 -30.41 -5.38 5.21
CA ASN A 90 -31.83 -5.14 4.92
C ASN A 90 -32.64 -4.69 6.15
N SER A 91 -32.24 -5.11 7.34
CA SER A 91 -32.89 -4.72 8.61
C SER A 91 -32.23 -3.51 9.27
N ALA A 92 -31.20 -2.95 8.65
CA ALA A 92 -30.41 -1.85 9.20
C ALA A 92 -31.25 -0.59 9.41
N SER A 93 -31.15 -0.01 10.60
CA SER A 93 -31.64 1.34 10.91
C SER A 93 -30.51 2.17 11.51
N VAL A 94 -29.94 1.70 12.62
CA VAL A 94 -28.75 2.25 13.26
C VAL A 94 -27.80 1.10 13.63
N PRO A 95 -26.53 1.10 13.17
CA PRO A 95 -25.92 2.05 12.23
C PRO A 95 -26.48 1.91 10.80
N PRO A 96 -26.27 2.93 9.93
CA PRO A 96 -26.68 2.87 8.52
C PRO A 96 -26.11 1.67 7.77
N LYS A 97 -26.82 1.22 6.74
CA LYS A 97 -26.45 0.05 5.92
C LYS A 97 -25.02 0.10 5.36
N GLU A 98 -24.56 1.29 4.98
CA GLU A 98 -23.22 1.51 4.43
C GLU A 98 -22.12 1.25 5.47
N VAL A 99 -22.38 1.52 6.75
CA VAL A 99 -21.42 1.26 7.84
C VAL A 99 -21.31 -0.25 8.08
N ILE A 100 -22.43 -0.97 8.05
CA ILE A 100 -22.45 -2.43 8.19
C ILE A 100 -21.70 -3.08 7.02
N PHE A 101 -21.98 -2.62 5.79
CA PHE A 101 -21.27 -3.08 4.60
C PHE A 101 -19.76 -2.78 4.68
N GLU A 102 -19.38 -1.56 5.03
CA GLU A 102 -17.98 -1.14 5.16
C GLU A 102 -17.22 -2.00 6.18
N GLN A 103 -17.83 -2.29 7.34
CA GLN A 103 -17.22 -3.16 8.34
C GLN A 103 -17.00 -4.60 7.82
N ALA A 104 -17.94 -5.12 7.04
CA ALA A 104 -17.80 -6.44 6.43
C ALA A 104 -16.68 -6.47 5.39
N ILE A 105 -16.60 -5.45 4.53
CA ILE A 105 -15.51 -5.30 3.56
C ILE A 105 -14.17 -5.15 4.28
N PHE A 106 -14.07 -4.30 5.29
CA PHE A 106 -12.85 -4.14 6.08
C PHE A 106 -12.38 -5.48 6.66
N LYS A 107 -13.28 -6.23 7.31
CA LYS A 107 -12.94 -7.53 7.92
C LYS A 107 -12.44 -8.55 6.89
N LYS A 108 -12.95 -8.49 5.67
CA LYS A 108 -12.55 -9.39 4.59
C LYS A 108 -11.20 -8.98 3.98
N LEU A 109 -11.00 -7.68 3.76
CA LEU A 109 -9.80 -7.19 3.09
C LEU A 109 -8.58 -7.15 4.02
N GLN A 110 -8.74 -6.98 5.34
CA GLN A 110 -7.61 -6.83 6.29
C GLN A 110 -6.56 -7.96 6.27
N VAL A 111 -6.91 -9.15 5.75
CA VAL A 111 -5.98 -10.30 5.66
C VAL A 111 -5.18 -10.33 4.35
N VAL A 112 -5.49 -9.44 3.42
CA VAL A 112 -4.81 -9.30 2.14
C VAL A 112 -3.71 -8.26 2.28
N SER A 113 -2.52 -8.50 1.75
CA SER A 113 -1.49 -7.46 1.62
C SER A 113 -1.43 -6.96 0.18
N TYR A 114 -1.71 -5.68 -0.02
CA TYR A 114 -1.70 -4.99 -1.30
C TYR A 114 -0.35 -4.36 -1.60
N GLN A 115 0.67 -5.20 -1.73
CA GLN A 115 2.05 -4.76 -1.98
C GLN A 115 2.61 -5.35 -3.27
N ASP A 116 2.31 -6.63 -3.54
CA ASP A 116 2.67 -7.25 -4.81
C ASP A 116 1.82 -6.67 -5.96
N PRO A 117 2.40 -6.44 -7.17
CA PRO A 117 1.66 -5.85 -8.27
C PRO A 117 0.38 -6.59 -8.67
N SER A 118 0.36 -7.91 -8.56
CA SER A 118 -0.83 -8.72 -8.87
C SER A 118 -1.94 -8.48 -7.85
N LYS A 119 -1.58 -8.37 -6.56
CA LYS A 119 -2.53 -8.11 -5.47
C LYS A 119 -3.09 -6.71 -5.54
N VAL A 120 -2.25 -5.71 -5.83
CA VAL A 120 -2.72 -4.34 -6.08
C VAL A 120 -3.71 -4.32 -7.24
N ALA A 121 -3.40 -4.95 -8.37
CA ALA A 121 -4.32 -5.01 -9.52
C ALA A 121 -5.62 -5.74 -9.19
N GLU A 122 -5.56 -6.81 -8.40
CA GLU A 122 -6.74 -7.53 -7.92
C GLU A 122 -7.62 -6.63 -7.04
N GLY A 123 -7.04 -5.94 -6.07
CA GLY A 123 -7.75 -5.00 -5.20
C GLY A 123 -8.39 -3.86 -5.98
N LEU A 124 -7.63 -3.19 -6.84
CA LEU A 124 -8.15 -2.10 -7.67
C LEU A 124 -9.28 -2.55 -8.60
N SER A 125 -9.36 -3.83 -8.97
CA SER A 125 -10.43 -4.33 -9.84
C SER A 125 -11.81 -4.25 -9.19
N PHE A 126 -11.92 -4.19 -7.87
CA PHE A 126 -13.18 -3.93 -7.18
C PHE A 126 -13.77 -2.54 -7.50
N ILE A 127 -12.93 -1.57 -7.84
CA ILE A 127 -13.34 -0.16 -7.96
C ILE A 127 -13.01 0.46 -9.32
N TRP A 128 -12.22 -0.23 -10.13
CA TRP A 128 -11.72 0.26 -11.42
C TRP A 128 -11.78 -0.84 -12.51
N GLU A 129 -12.58 -0.60 -13.54
CA GLU A 129 -12.86 -1.56 -14.63
C GLU A 129 -11.73 -1.70 -15.65
N GLU A 130 -10.75 -0.77 -15.66
CA GLU A 130 -9.60 -0.81 -16.58
C GLU A 130 -8.89 -2.18 -16.55
N ARG A 131 -8.68 -2.77 -17.73
CA ARG A 131 -8.03 -4.08 -17.87
C ARG A 131 -6.51 -3.96 -17.78
N GLN A 132 -5.94 -2.91 -18.37
CA GLN A 132 -4.50 -2.67 -18.44
C GLN A 132 -4.02 -1.69 -17.35
N LYS A 133 -4.39 -1.96 -16.10
CA LYS A 133 -4.14 -1.08 -14.94
C LYS A 133 -2.68 -0.64 -14.84
N TRP A 134 -1.74 -1.59 -14.90
CA TRP A 134 -0.31 -1.29 -14.79
C TRP A 134 0.24 -0.48 -15.96
N GLN A 135 -0.34 -0.59 -17.17
CA GLN A 135 0.04 0.26 -18.29
C GLN A 135 -0.39 1.70 -18.04
N LYS A 136 -1.59 1.92 -17.51
CA LYS A 136 -2.08 3.27 -17.13
C LYS A 136 -1.28 3.87 -15.99
N ILE A 137 -1.02 3.10 -14.93
CA ILE A 137 -0.21 3.53 -13.78
C ILE A 137 1.21 3.90 -14.25
N ALA A 138 1.86 3.03 -15.02
CA ALA A 138 3.21 3.28 -15.50
C ALA A 138 3.29 4.47 -16.46
N ALA A 139 2.31 4.63 -17.36
CA ALA A 139 2.22 5.80 -18.22
C ALA A 139 2.11 7.10 -17.40
N SER A 140 1.32 7.10 -16.32
CA SER A 140 1.24 8.23 -15.38
C SER A 140 2.54 8.51 -14.65
N MET A 141 3.40 7.49 -14.47
CA MET A 141 4.73 7.61 -13.88
C MET A 141 5.84 7.88 -14.92
N GLY A 142 5.49 8.04 -16.20
CA GLY A 142 6.47 8.28 -17.28
C GLY A 142 7.38 7.09 -17.58
N THR A 143 6.92 5.85 -17.34
CA THR A 143 7.73 4.63 -17.50
C THR A 143 6.90 3.46 -18.05
N THR A 144 7.48 2.26 -18.12
CA THR A 144 6.82 1.04 -18.62
C THR A 144 6.24 0.20 -17.48
N ASP A 145 5.16 -0.52 -17.76
CA ASP A 145 4.51 -1.40 -16.79
C ASP A 145 5.45 -2.49 -16.28
N SER A 146 6.31 -3.04 -17.15
CA SER A 146 7.34 -4.00 -16.77
C SER A 146 8.28 -3.46 -15.70
N LEU A 147 8.78 -2.24 -15.86
CA LEU A 147 9.69 -1.60 -14.91
C LEU A 147 9.02 -1.33 -13.57
N VAL A 148 7.80 -0.77 -13.57
CA VAL A 148 7.06 -0.51 -12.34
C VAL A 148 6.78 -1.81 -11.56
N LYS A 149 6.29 -2.84 -12.25
CA LYS A 149 6.01 -4.14 -11.62
C LYS A 149 7.27 -4.78 -11.07
N THR A 150 8.39 -4.69 -11.79
CA THR A 150 9.67 -5.26 -11.37
C THR A 150 10.21 -4.53 -10.14
N LYS A 151 10.23 -3.18 -10.16
CA LYS A 151 10.69 -2.38 -9.03
C LYS A 151 9.82 -2.61 -7.78
N LEU A 152 8.49 -2.66 -7.94
CA LEU A 152 7.60 -2.96 -6.81
C LEU A 152 7.84 -4.38 -6.24
N LYS A 153 8.07 -5.39 -7.08
CA LYS A 153 8.43 -6.75 -6.59
C LYS A 153 9.73 -6.77 -5.81
N LEU A 154 10.76 -6.07 -6.29
CA LEU A 154 12.04 -5.97 -5.59
C LEU A 154 11.88 -5.30 -4.22
N ILE A 155 11.07 -4.23 -4.15
CA ILE A 155 10.74 -3.55 -2.90
C ILE A 155 10.03 -4.49 -1.91
N VAL A 156 9.04 -5.25 -2.38
CA VAL A 156 8.33 -6.23 -1.54
C VAL A 156 9.28 -7.31 -1.05
N SER A 157 10.17 -7.82 -1.91
CA SER A 157 11.19 -8.80 -1.53
C SER A 157 12.12 -8.23 -0.46
N ARG A 158 12.59 -6.99 -0.62
CA ARG A 158 13.43 -6.30 0.35
C ARG A 158 12.73 -6.15 1.70
N ARG A 159 11.47 -5.70 1.69
CA ARG A 159 10.63 -5.57 2.89
C ARG A 159 10.46 -6.91 3.61
N ASN A 160 10.20 -7.99 2.86
CA ASN A 160 10.04 -9.32 3.45
C ASN A 160 11.33 -9.82 4.09
N SER A 161 12.48 -9.59 3.44
CA SER A 161 13.78 -9.93 4.04
C SER A 161 13.98 -9.22 5.38
N ILE A 162 13.71 -7.90 5.42
CA ILE A 162 13.81 -7.10 6.65
C ILE A 162 12.82 -7.58 7.74
N ALA A 163 11.55 -7.74 7.39
CA ALA A 163 10.47 -7.95 8.36
C ALA A 163 10.30 -9.42 8.80
N HIS A 164 10.69 -10.38 7.98
CA HIS A 164 10.44 -11.80 8.21
C HIS A 164 11.72 -12.65 8.29
N GLU A 165 12.84 -12.19 7.73
CA GLU A 165 14.08 -12.97 7.63
C GLU A 165 15.25 -12.31 8.40
N ALA A 166 14.94 -11.35 9.27
CA ALA A 166 15.91 -10.55 10.04
C ALA A 166 16.95 -9.81 9.17
N ASP A 167 16.67 -9.67 7.88
CA ASP A 167 17.54 -9.12 6.86
C ASP A 167 18.88 -9.85 6.68
N ILE A 168 18.97 -11.14 7.04
CA ILE A 168 20.23 -11.89 7.05
C ILE A 168 20.50 -12.56 5.69
N ASP A 169 21.70 -12.35 5.16
CA ASP A 169 22.25 -13.13 4.05
C ASP A 169 22.63 -14.53 4.56
N PRO A 170 21.99 -15.60 4.05
CA PRO A 170 22.22 -16.96 4.53
C PRO A 170 23.63 -17.48 4.23
N SER A 171 24.35 -16.87 3.28
CA SER A 171 25.70 -17.30 2.90
C SER A 171 26.77 -16.69 3.81
N SER A 172 26.60 -15.45 4.24
CA SER A 172 27.55 -14.74 5.11
C SER A 172 27.15 -14.72 6.58
N GLY A 173 25.87 -14.92 6.91
CA GLY A 173 25.32 -14.77 8.26
C GLY A 173 25.24 -13.31 8.72
N THR A 174 25.45 -12.35 7.82
CA THR A 174 25.42 -10.91 8.12
C THR A 174 24.18 -10.25 7.52
N LYS A 175 23.77 -9.10 8.05
CA LYS A 175 22.66 -8.35 7.46
C LYS A 175 23.02 -7.84 6.06
N TYR A 176 22.07 -7.85 5.13
CA TYR A 176 22.23 -7.16 3.86
C TYR A 176 22.49 -5.67 4.08
N GLY A 177 23.45 -5.12 3.33
CA GLY A 177 23.74 -3.69 3.37
C GLY A 177 22.55 -2.85 2.92
N ILE A 178 22.44 -1.63 3.45
CA ILE A 178 21.42 -0.66 3.05
C ILE A 178 22.04 0.73 3.09
N SER A 179 21.87 1.51 2.03
CA SER A 179 22.24 2.91 2.02
C SER A 179 21.02 3.82 2.21
N LYS A 180 21.28 5.05 2.64
CA LYS A 180 20.24 6.09 2.71
C LYS A 180 19.56 6.27 1.36
N LEU A 181 20.35 6.32 0.28
CA LEU A 181 19.86 6.44 -1.09
C LEU A 181 18.90 5.30 -1.45
N ASP A 182 19.22 4.05 -1.10
CA ASP A 182 18.33 2.92 -1.37
C ASP A 182 16.97 3.10 -0.67
N SER A 183 16.98 3.53 0.60
CA SER A 183 15.74 3.72 1.36
C SER A 183 14.89 4.89 0.83
N GLU A 184 15.53 5.99 0.42
CA GLU A 184 14.88 7.16 -0.17
C GLU A 184 14.29 6.83 -1.55
N ASP A 185 15.04 6.14 -2.40
CA ASP A 185 14.59 5.70 -3.73
C ASP A 185 13.38 4.76 -3.68
N ILE A 186 13.29 3.93 -2.64
CA ILE A 186 12.13 3.07 -2.37
C ILE A 186 10.95 3.92 -1.92
N THR A 187 11.18 4.84 -0.97
CA THR A 187 10.16 5.73 -0.42
C THR A 187 9.53 6.56 -1.53
N ASP A 188 10.35 7.21 -2.36
CA ASP A 188 9.88 8.08 -3.43
C ASP A 188 9.17 7.32 -4.55
N PHE A 189 9.66 6.12 -4.90
CA PHE A 189 8.95 5.28 -5.85
C PHE A 189 7.55 4.88 -5.36
N LEU A 190 7.42 4.48 -4.09
CA LEU A 190 6.12 4.11 -3.52
C LEU A 190 5.18 5.31 -3.43
N TYR A 191 5.72 6.50 -3.12
CA TYR A 191 4.95 7.75 -3.15
C TYR A 191 4.40 8.01 -4.55
N GLN A 192 5.26 8.01 -5.58
CA GLN A 192 4.88 8.26 -6.97
C GLN A 192 3.88 7.21 -7.48
N CYS A 193 4.08 5.94 -7.14
CA CYS A 193 3.16 4.85 -7.51
C CYS A 193 1.80 5.02 -6.83
N GLY A 194 1.77 5.31 -5.52
CA GLY A 194 0.54 5.56 -4.77
C GLY A 194 -0.22 6.78 -5.30
N ALA A 195 0.48 7.88 -5.59
CA ALA A 195 -0.08 9.08 -6.20
C ALA A 195 -0.66 8.82 -7.60
N ALA A 196 0.05 8.10 -8.46
CA ALA A 196 -0.43 7.71 -9.78
C ALA A 196 -1.70 6.85 -9.69
N ILE A 197 -1.71 5.85 -8.79
CA ILE A 197 -2.91 5.03 -8.55
C ILE A 197 -4.07 5.90 -8.10
N PHE A 198 -3.87 6.76 -7.09
CA PHE A 198 -4.89 7.66 -6.57
C PHE A 198 -5.51 8.52 -7.69
N GLN A 199 -4.69 9.19 -8.50
CA GLN A 199 -5.18 10.04 -9.60
C GLN A 199 -6.01 9.28 -10.65
N LEU A 200 -5.74 7.99 -10.85
CA LEU A 200 -6.42 7.17 -11.84
C LEU A 200 -7.73 6.54 -11.35
N VAL A 201 -7.94 6.46 -10.03
CA VAL A 201 -9.06 5.71 -9.42
C VAL A 201 -10.00 6.57 -8.58
N VAL A 202 -9.85 7.89 -8.60
CA VAL A 202 -10.69 8.84 -7.85
C VAL A 202 -11.69 9.50 -8.78
#